data_AF-A0A3D3GID7-F1
#
_entry.id   AF-A0A3D3GID7-F1
#
_cell.length_a   1.000
_cell.length_b   1.000
_cell.length_c   1.000
_cell.angle_alpha   90.00
_cell.angle_beta   90.00
_cell.angle_gamma   90.00
#
_symmetry.space_group_name_H-M   'P 1'
#
loop_
_entity.id
_entity.type
_entity.pdbx_description
1 polymer ?
#
loop_
_entity_poly.entity_id
_entity_poly.type
_entity_poly.pdbx_seq_one_letter_code
_entity_poly.pdbx_strand_id
1 'polypeptide(L)'
;MSTTRETVRLLCKSIINRLENQKAISFPPRLRQVIQDEIFGLVGPSILSEQDLRERTLARMGAKADLLQDTQFTESEQYKAARAVIRGTFGDDILNGLFFQKPLKIIAHTLAEYFMRSSHIDDVYETDEDIEQHIVEVIQKFDESQAH
;
A
#
# COMPACT_ATOMS: atom_id res chain seq x y z
N MET A 1 -13.12 -9.23 -1.64
CA MET A 1 -13.45 -7.86 -1.21
C MET A 1 -12.62 -6.91 -2.05
N SER A 2 -13.12 -5.73 -2.39
CA SER A 2 -12.31 -4.73 -3.08
C SER A 2 -11.49 -3.97 -2.06
N THR A 3 -10.17 -3.93 -2.26
CA THR A 3 -9.28 -3.19 -1.36
C THR A 3 -9.59 -1.70 -1.44
N THR A 4 -9.48 -1.04 -0.29
CA THR A 4 -9.72 0.39 -0.14
C THR A 4 -8.49 1.05 0.46
N ARG A 5 -8.56 2.38 0.64
CA ARG A 5 -7.51 3.10 1.35
C ARG A 5 -7.38 2.67 2.81
N GLU A 6 -8.47 2.20 3.42
CA GLU A 6 -8.47 1.65 4.77
C GLU A 6 -7.67 0.33 4.84
N THR A 7 -7.76 -0.50 3.80
CA THR A 7 -6.96 -1.72 3.68
C THR A 7 -5.45 -1.43 3.75
N VAL A 8 -5.01 -0.29 3.19
CA VAL A 8 -3.60 0.16 3.27
C VAL A 8 -3.24 0.60 4.70
N ARG A 9 -4.16 1.26 5.42
CA ARG A 9 -3.95 1.58 6.85
C ARG A 9 -3.86 0.31 7.70
N LEU A 10 -4.72 -0.67 7.43
CA LEU A 10 -4.68 -1.97 8.11
C LEU A 10 -3.35 -2.68 7.87
N LEU A 11 -2.81 -2.66 6.64
CA LEU A 11 -1.47 -3.17 6.36
C LEU A 11 -0.40 -2.47 7.22
N CYS A 12 -0.42 -1.14 7.30
CA CYS A 12 0.53 -0.37 8.12
C CYS A 12 0.41 -0.75 9.61
N LYS A 13 -0.82 -0.88 10.12
CA LYS A 13 -1.10 -1.37 11.48
C LYS A 13 -0.54 -2.77 11.69
N SER A 14 -0.75 -3.70 10.74
CA SER A 14 -0.25 -5.08 10.82
C SER A 14 1.28 -5.14 10.87
N ILE A 15 1.98 -4.29 10.10
CA ILE A 15 3.43 -4.18 10.13
C ILE A 15 3.90 -3.77 11.54
N ILE A 16 3.37 -2.68 12.08
CA ILE A 16 3.74 -2.19 13.41
C ILE A 16 3.45 -3.25 14.48
N ASN A 17 2.24 -3.83 14.46
CA ASN A 17 1.85 -4.86 15.42
C ASN A 17 2.78 -6.06 15.36
N ARG A 18 3.20 -6.49 14.16
CA ARG A 18 4.11 -7.62 14.01
C ARG A 18 5.49 -7.31 14.62
N LEU A 19 6.06 -6.15 14.28
CA LEU A 19 7.37 -5.73 14.77
C LEU A 19 7.36 -5.55 16.30
N GLU A 20 6.30 -4.96 16.86
CA GLU A 20 6.13 -4.82 18.31
C GLU A 20 5.98 -6.20 18.99
N ASN A 21 5.17 -7.11 18.43
CA ASN A 21 4.98 -8.46 18.98
C ASN A 21 6.24 -9.32 18.93
N GLN A 22 7.08 -9.13 17.91
CA GLN A 22 8.40 -9.78 17.81
C GLN A 22 9.46 -9.13 18.69
N LYS A 23 9.14 -8.00 19.34
CA LYS A 23 10.08 -7.16 20.09
C LYS A 23 11.23 -6.64 19.22
N ALA A 24 10.97 -6.38 17.95
CA ALA A 24 11.90 -5.73 17.04
C ALA A 24 11.99 -4.22 17.33
N ILE A 25 10.86 -3.61 17.70
CA ILE A 25 10.74 -2.19 18.06
C ILE A 25 9.96 -2.00 19.36
N SER A 26 10.23 -0.91 20.06
CA SER A 26 9.46 -0.46 21.23
C SER A 26 9.16 1.03 21.13
N PHE A 27 7.96 1.42 21.53
CA PHE A 27 7.53 2.82 21.58
C PHE A 27 6.39 3.00 22.60
N PRO A 28 6.14 4.24 23.09
CA PRO A 28 5.09 4.49 24.05
C PRO A 28 3.70 4.25 23.42
N PRO A 29 2.76 3.55 24.09
CA PRO A 29 1.44 3.25 23.52
C PRO A 29 0.67 4.47 23.00
N ARG A 30 0.88 5.64 23.63
CA ARG A 30 0.29 6.93 23.22
C ARG A 30 0.73 7.42 21.83
N LEU A 31 1.90 6.99 21.35
CA LEU A 31 2.44 7.37 20.03
C LEU A 31 1.98 6.43 18.92
N ARG A 32 1.27 5.35 19.23
CA ARG A 32 0.84 4.34 18.25
C ARG A 32 0.09 4.94 17.06
N GLN A 33 -0.87 5.82 17.32
CA GLN A 33 -1.64 6.47 16.26
C GLN A 33 -0.75 7.37 15.39
N VAL A 34 0.16 8.12 16.03
CA VAL A 34 1.11 9.00 15.32
C VAL A 34 2.00 8.18 14.39
N ILE A 35 2.59 7.10 14.89
CA ILE A 35 3.45 6.20 14.10
C ILE A 35 2.67 5.57 12.94
N GLN A 36 1.43 5.14 13.17
CA GLN A 36 0.56 4.61 12.11
C GLN A 36 0.29 5.63 11.01
N ASP A 37 -0.02 6.88 11.37
CA ASP A 37 -0.29 7.94 10.42
C ASP A 37 0.98 8.38 9.66
N GLU A 38 2.13 8.42 10.32
CA GLU A 38 3.43 8.73 9.70
C GLU A 38 3.86 7.67 8.70
N ILE A 39 3.80 6.39 9.09
CA ILE A 39 4.08 5.25 8.20
C ILE A 39 3.14 5.27 7.00
N PHE A 40 1.85 5.45 7.23
CA PHE A 40 0.87 5.56 6.15
C PHE A 40 1.16 6.75 5.22
N GLY A 41 1.62 7.88 5.76
CA GLY A 41 2.06 9.03 4.98
C GLY A 41 3.27 8.73 4.09
N LEU A 42 4.22 7.91 4.58
CA LEU A 42 5.44 7.55 3.85
C LEU A 42 5.17 6.57 2.70
N VAL A 43 4.46 5.48 2.98
CA VAL A 43 4.31 4.36 2.01
C VAL A 43 2.97 4.35 1.32
N GLY A 44 1.93 4.91 1.94
CA GLY A 44 0.59 4.95 1.38
C GLY A 44 0.53 5.49 -0.05
N PRO A 45 1.23 6.59 -0.42
CA PRO A 45 1.23 7.08 -1.80
C PRO A 45 1.79 6.07 -2.82
N SER A 46 2.64 5.13 -2.38
CA SER A 46 3.24 4.11 -3.23
C SER A 46 2.41 2.82 -3.32
N ILE A 47 1.30 2.73 -2.59
CA ILE A 47 0.40 1.56 -2.56
C ILE A 47 -0.99 1.99 -3.01
N LEU A 48 -1.45 1.41 -4.11
CA LEU A 48 -2.76 1.67 -4.69
C LEU A 48 -3.71 0.52 -4.38
N SER A 49 -4.98 0.86 -4.16
CA SER A 49 -6.07 -0.08 -3.94
C SER A 49 -6.87 -0.33 -5.21
N GLU A 50 -7.78 -1.31 -5.19
CA GLU A 50 -8.75 -1.52 -6.27
C GLU A 50 -9.67 -0.32 -6.46
N GLN A 51 -9.99 0.39 -5.37
CA GLN A 51 -10.73 1.64 -5.43
C GLN A 51 -9.94 2.71 -6.22
N ASP A 52 -8.64 2.88 -5.95
CA ASP A 52 -7.79 3.83 -6.68
C ASP A 52 -7.72 3.47 -8.18
N LEU A 53 -7.63 2.18 -8.51
CA LEU A 53 -7.67 1.69 -9.89
C LEU A 53 -8.99 2.05 -10.57
N ARG A 54 -10.11 1.86 -9.87
CA ARG A 54 -11.45 2.17 -10.39
C ARG A 54 -11.61 3.67 -10.65
N GLU A 55 -11.24 4.50 -9.68
CA GLU A 55 -11.34 5.96 -9.77
C GLU A 55 -10.48 6.51 -10.91
N ARG A 56 -9.24 6.04 -11.04
CA ARG A 56 -8.34 6.43 -12.15
C ARG A 56 -8.85 5.96 -13.51
N THR A 57 -9.48 4.78 -13.57
CA THR A 57 -10.11 4.26 -14.78
C THR A 57 -11.27 5.16 -15.21
N LEU A 58 -12.16 5.51 -14.28
CA LEU A 58 -13.29 6.40 -14.55
C LEU A 58 -12.83 7.81 -14.95
N ALA A 59 -11.82 8.36 -14.26
CA ALA A 59 -11.25 9.66 -14.60
C ALA A 59 -10.67 9.68 -16.02
N ARG A 60 -9.99 8.61 -16.43
CA ARG A 60 -9.46 8.47 -17.80
C ARG A 60 -10.57 8.36 -18.85
N MET A 61 -11.65 7.66 -18.53
CA MET A 61 -12.81 7.58 -19.43
C MET A 61 -13.49 8.94 -19.57
N GLY A 62 -13.70 9.66 -18.47
CA GLY A 62 -14.26 11.02 -18.49
C GLY A 62 -13.39 12.00 -19.28
N ALA A 63 -12.07 11.97 -19.09
CA ALA A 63 -11.13 12.82 -19.84
C ALA A 63 -11.03 12.46 -21.34
N LYS A 64 -11.48 11.26 -21.73
CA LYS A 64 -11.55 10.82 -23.13
C LYS A 64 -12.97 10.75 -23.67
N ALA A 65 -13.98 11.22 -22.93
CA ALA A 65 -15.38 11.13 -23.33
C ALA A 65 -15.61 11.78 -24.70
N ASP A 66 -14.94 12.91 -24.96
CA ASP A 66 -15.03 13.63 -26.25
C ASP A 66 -14.34 12.89 -27.41
N LEU A 67 -13.35 12.03 -27.13
CA LEU A 67 -12.63 11.23 -28.13
C LEU A 67 -13.26 9.85 -28.38
N LEU A 68 -14.09 9.38 -27.44
CA LEU A 68 -14.70 8.05 -27.48
C LEU A 68 -16.06 8.03 -28.20
N GLN A 69 -16.68 9.19 -28.44
CA GLN A 69 -17.94 9.30 -29.20
C GLN A 69 -17.82 8.76 -30.63
N ASP A 70 -16.61 8.76 -31.22
CA ASP A 70 -16.34 8.25 -32.56
C ASP A 70 -16.00 6.74 -32.63
N THR A 71 -15.98 6.04 -31.49
CA THR A 71 -15.64 4.61 -31.45
C THR A 71 -16.87 3.73 -31.24
N GLN A 72 -17.04 2.70 -32.09
CA GLN A 72 -18.13 1.71 -32.02
C GLN A 72 -18.10 0.78 -30.77
N PHE A 73 -17.24 1.06 -29.79
CA PHE A 73 -17.13 0.23 -28.59
C PHE A 73 -18.29 0.46 -27.64
N THR A 74 -18.82 -0.62 -27.08
CA THR A 74 -19.78 -0.55 -25.96
C THR A 74 -19.11 0.04 -24.71
N GLU A 75 -19.87 0.69 -23.82
CA GLU A 75 -19.33 1.26 -22.56
C GLU A 75 -18.53 0.23 -21.74
N SER A 76 -18.95 -1.04 -21.76
CA SER A 76 -18.24 -2.14 -21.10
C SER A 76 -16.86 -2.42 -21.70
N GLU A 77 -16.74 -2.36 -23.03
CA GLU A 77 -15.46 -2.56 -23.73
C GLU A 77 -14.53 -1.37 -23.53
N GLN A 78 -15.07 -0.15 -23.56
CA GLN A 78 -14.32 1.07 -23.25
C GLN A 78 -13.76 1.03 -21.82
N TYR A 79 -14.57 0.58 -20.85
CA TYR A 79 -14.11 0.40 -19.46
C TYR A 79 -13.02 -0.66 -19.35
N LYS A 80 -13.16 -1.82 -20.00
CA LYS A 80 -12.12 -2.87 -19.99
C LYS A 80 -10.82 -2.38 -20.60
N ALA A 81 -10.88 -1.68 -21.73
CA ALA A 81 -9.72 -1.10 -22.38
C ALA A 81 -9.06 -0.03 -21.50
N ALA A 82 -9.82 0.92 -20.95
CA ALA A 82 -9.30 1.94 -20.06
C ALA A 82 -8.65 1.34 -18.80
N ARG A 83 -9.29 0.34 -18.19
CA ARG A 83 -8.76 -0.38 -17.03
C ARG A 83 -7.46 -1.10 -17.35
N ALA A 84 -7.36 -1.74 -18.51
CA ALA A 84 -6.13 -2.41 -18.95
C ALA A 84 -4.97 -1.43 -19.08
N VAL A 85 -5.20 -0.24 -19.67
CA VAL A 85 -4.13 0.74 -19.81
C VAL A 85 -3.77 1.39 -18.46
N ILE A 86 -4.73 1.70 -17.60
CA ILE A 86 -4.42 2.19 -16.24
C ILE A 86 -3.67 1.12 -15.45
N ARG A 87 -4.09 -0.14 -15.50
CA ARG A 87 -3.38 -1.25 -14.86
C ARG A 87 -1.94 -1.36 -15.36
N GLY A 88 -1.69 -1.15 -16.66
CA GLY A 88 -0.33 -1.11 -17.21
C GLY A 88 0.54 0.05 -16.72
N THR A 89 -0.03 1.05 -16.03
CA THR A 89 0.73 2.11 -15.34
C THR A 89 1.01 1.81 -13.86
N PHE A 90 0.45 0.72 -13.34
CA PHE A 90 0.69 0.27 -11.97
C PHE A 90 1.90 -0.68 -12.00
N GLY A 91 2.63 -0.79 -10.90
CA GLY A 91 3.75 -1.73 -10.85
C GLY A 91 3.28 -3.18 -11.00
N ASP A 92 4.19 -4.06 -11.43
CA ASP A 92 3.92 -5.48 -11.62
C ASP A 92 3.69 -6.23 -10.29
N ASP A 93 4.13 -5.62 -9.18
CA ASP A 93 3.95 -6.14 -7.83
C ASP A 93 2.49 -5.96 -7.39
N ILE A 94 1.72 -7.03 -7.54
CA ILE A 94 0.33 -7.13 -7.09
C ILE A 94 0.25 -8.15 -5.98
N LEU A 95 -0.28 -7.74 -4.83
CA LEU A 95 -0.46 -8.64 -3.70
C LEU A 95 -1.79 -8.37 -3.01
N ASN A 96 -2.65 -9.39 -2.95
CA ASN A 96 -3.95 -9.35 -2.26
C ASN A 96 -4.83 -8.15 -2.63
N GLY A 97 -4.80 -7.75 -3.91
CA GLY A 97 -5.57 -6.61 -4.42
C GLY A 97 -4.96 -5.24 -4.13
N LEU A 98 -3.76 -5.18 -3.55
CA LEU A 98 -2.93 -3.99 -3.46
C LEU A 98 -1.93 -3.98 -4.62
N PHE A 99 -1.69 -2.79 -5.16
CA PHE A 99 -0.79 -2.58 -6.28
C PHE A 99 0.35 -1.66 -5.84
N PHE A 100 1.57 -2.17 -5.90
CA PHE A 100 2.74 -1.47 -5.40
C PHE A 100 3.42 -0.73 -6.56
N GLN A 101 3.60 0.59 -6.41
CA GLN A 101 4.26 1.43 -7.41
C GLN A 101 5.79 1.41 -7.30
N LYS A 102 6.32 0.80 -6.25
CA LYS A 102 7.74 0.60 -5.98
C LYS A 102 7.95 -0.87 -5.58
N PRO A 103 9.15 -1.44 -5.82
CA PRO A 103 9.47 -2.78 -5.35
C PRO A 103 9.25 -2.91 -3.84
N LEU A 104 8.76 -4.07 -3.39
CA LEU A 104 8.51 -4.31 -1.95
C LEU A 104 9.74 -4.04 -1.08
N LYS A 105 10.94 -4.36 -1.58
CA LYS A 105 12.21 -4.08 -0.89
C LYS A 105 12.41 -2.58 -0.62
N ILE A 106 12.04 -1.71 -1.56
CA ILE A 106 12.16 -0.25 -1.39
C ILE A 106 11.18 0.26 -0.33
N ILE A 107 9.97 -0.32 -0.30
CA ILE A 107 8.96 0.02 0.71
C ILE A 107 9.42 -0.43 2.10
N ALA A 108 9.92 -1.66 2.21
CA ALA A 108 10.49 -2.20 3.44
C ALA A 108 11.66 -1.36 3.94
N HIS A 109 12.60 -1.01 3.05
CA HIS A 109 13.72 -0.14 3.36
C HIS A 109 13.28 1.23 3.89
N THR A 110 12.31 1.87 3.23
CA THR A 110 11.76 3.18 3.66
C THR A 110 11.18 3.11 5.08
N LEU A 111 10.53 2.01 5.41
CA LEU A 111 9.95 1.78 6.73
C LEU A 111 11.01 1.45 7.78
N ALA A 112 11.99 0.60 7.44
CA ALA A 112 13.12 0.30 8.31
C ALA A 112 13.91 1.57 8.65
N GLU A 113 14.21 2.42 7.67
CA GLU A 113 14.85 3.73 7.89
C GLU A 113 14.03 4.63 8.82
N TYR A 114 12.70 4.64 8.66
CA TYR A 114 11.82 5.36 9.56
C TYR A 114 11.92 4.83 11.00
N PHE A 115 11.84 3.51 11.22
CA PHE A 115 11.93 2.93 12.55
C PHE A 115 13.28 3.21 13.22
N MET A 116 14.36 3.17 12.45
CA MET A 116 15.72 3.42 12.92
C MET A 116 16.00 4.89 13.28
N ARG A 117 15.26 5.85 12.70
CA ARG A 117 15.56 7.29 12.81
C ARG A 117 14.48 8.10 13.51
N SER A 118 13.27 7.58 13.64
CA SER A 118 12.15 8.31 14.20
C SER A 118 12.33 8.55 15.70
N SER A 119 12.14 9.80 16.13
CA SER A 119 12.10 10.16 17.55
C SER A 119 10.88 9.61 18.30
N HIS A 120 9.93 9.01 17.57
CA HIS A 120 8.75 8.37 18.16
C HIS A 120 8.98 6.90 18.52
N ILE A 121 10.11 6.33 18.11
CA ILE A 121 10.55 4.98 18.46
C ILE A 121 11.57 5.09 19.60
N ASP A 122 11.33 4.35 20.69
CA ASP A 122 12.20 4.39 21.88
C ASP A 122 13.45 3.53 21.63
N ASP A 123 13.24 2.27 21.25
CA ASP A 123 14.29 1.29 21.01
C ASP A 123 14.01 0.47 19.75
N VAL A 124 15.09 0.15 19.03
CA VAL A 124 15.12 -0.82 17.93
C VAL A 124 16.12 -1.91 18.29
N TYR A 125 15.68 -3.16 18.33
CA TYR A 125 16.46 -4.29 18.84
C TYR A 125 17.03 -5.21 17.74
N GLU A 126 16.66 -4.96 16.49
CA GLU A 126 17.08 -5.74 15.31
C GLU A 126 17.86 -4.89 14.31
N THR A 127 18.55 -5.54 13.36
CA THR A 127 19.23 -4.81 12.28
C THR A 127 18.21 -4.27 11.28
N ASP A 128 18.65 -3.33 10.44
CA ASP A 128 17.85 -2.81 9.34
C ASP A 128 17.44 -3.93 8.38
N GLU A 129 18.35 -4.85 8.07
CA GLU A 129 18.06 -5.99 7.19
C GLU A 129 17.00 -6.94 7.76
N ASP A 130 17.05 -7.22 9.06
CA ASP A 130 16.07 -8.08 9.74
C ASP A 130 14.67 -7.42 9.76
N ILE A 131 14.62 -6.11 10.06
CA ILE A 131 13.37 -5.33 10.02
C ILE A 131 12.79 -5.31 8.61
N GLU A 132 13.62 -5.07 7.58
CA GLU A 132 13.20 -5.13 6.19
C GLU A 132 12.58 -6.49 5.85
N GLN A 133 13.23 -7.58 6.26
CA GLN A 133 12.72 -8.93 6.03
C GLN A 133 11.35 -9.14 6.70
N HIS A 134 11.20 -8.74 7.96
CA HIS A 134 9.92 -8.84 8.66
C HIS A 134 8.81 -8.04 7.98
N ILE A 135 9.12 -6.82 7.51
CA ILE A 135 8.15 -6.00 6.79
C ILE A 135 7.72 -6.68 5.50
N VAL A 136 8.66 -7.19 4.70
CA VAL A 136 8.34 -7.91 3.45
C VAL A 136 7.47 -9.13 3.75
N GLU A 137 7.80 -9.91 4.78
CA GLU A 137 7.01 -11.08 5.18
C GLU A 137 5.58 -10.72 5.59
N VAL A 138 5.40 -9.61 6.33
CA VAL A 138 4.08 -9.12 6.71
C VAL A 138 3.30 -8.71 5.49
N ILE A 139 3.91 -7.94 4.57
CA ILE A 139 3.24 -7.51 3.35
C ILE A 139 2.79 -8.74 2.57
N GLN A 140 3.68 -9.70 2.31
CA GLN A 140 3.37 -10.91 1.53
C GLN A 140 2.27 -11.78 2.14
N LYS A 141 2.19 -11.84 3.47
CA LYS A 141 1.20 -12.63 4.22
C LYS A 141 -0.03 -11.82 4.62
N PHE A 142 -0.12 -10.56 4.22
CA PHE A 142 -1.20 -9.68 4.64
C PHE A 142 -2.55 -10.13 4.09
N ASP A 143 -3.47 -10.47 4.98
CA ASP A 143 -4.86 -10.77 4.64
C ASP A 143 -5.77 -9.85 5.46
N GLU A 144 -6.56 -9.02 4.77
CA GLU A 144 -7.51 -8.10 5.39
C GLU A 144 -8.51 -8.83 6.31
N SER A 145 -8.86 -10.08 6.00
CA SER A 145 -9.77 -10.89 6.82
C SER A 145 -9.16 -11.37 8.13
N GLN A 146 -7.83 -11.36 8.23
CA GLN A 146 -7.06 -11.76 9.42
C GLN A 146 -6.47 -10.55 10.17
N ALA A 147 -6.65 -9.34 9.64
CA ALA A 147 -6.13 -8.10 10.21
C ALA A 147 -7.08 -7.57 11.31
N HIS A 148 -7.11 -8.25 12.46
CA HIS A 148 -7.82 -7.80 13.68
C HIS A 148 -6.92 -6.93 14.57
#